data_AF-A0A420ZCY0-F1
#
_entry.id   AF-A0A420ZCY0-F1
#
_cell.length_a   1.000
_cell.length_b   1.000
_cell.length_c   1.000
_cell.angle_alpha   90.00
_cell.angle_beta   90.00
_cell.angle_gamma   90.00
#
_symmetry.space_group_name_H-M   'P 1'
#
loop_
_entity.id
_entity.type
_entity.pdbx_description
1 polymer ?
#
loop_
_entity_poly.entity_id
_entity_poly.type
_entity_poly.pdbx_seq_one_letter_code
_entity_poly.pdbx_strand_id
1 'polypeptide(L)'
;MRGGGFALIIVILVVLAGIYYWSGGKNIQTETPLSLLNDMKTSTEIDFSAAQDTEFTWMVEGADSLTITGVGIEADGLTNEQQDLIGDFLEGREFEVDAANMTAGTIAGLTGYNKGTLVCVVESGVTGGEEGLGADPVTYYVKVSCGELEEEPVAEATDEEQIAALFAEKYNKPIDEIEVVMEKRVKVFASGSVAFAGEPGGSTWLAFNGDGGWKLIFDGSGDVLCADIEGYDFPVDMVPECTDAEGTLVTLT
;
A
#
# COMPACT_ATOMS: atom_id res chain seq x y z
N MET A 1 -8.99 -58.12 29.75
CA MET A 1 -9.17 -57.46 28.44
C MET A 1 -8.37 -56.16 28.48
N ARG A 2 -7.24 -56.15 27.78
CA ARG A 2 -6.26 -55.07 27.63
C ARG A 2 -6.15 -54.80 26.13
N GLY A 3 -6.06 -53.54 25.71
CA GLY A 3 -5.59 -53.19 24.37
C GLY A 3 -6.35 -52.03 23.75
N GLY A 4 -5.77 -50.82 23.80
CA GLY A 4 -6.33 -49.65 23.12
C GLY A 4 -5.60 -48.33 23.38
N GLY A 5 -4.28 -48.34 23.60
CA GLY A 5 -3.54 -47.13 24.04
C GLY A 5 -2.20 -46.87 23.35
N PHE A 6 -1.89 -47.54 22.24
CA PHE A 6 -0.57 -47.42 21.59
C PHE A 6 -0.58 -46.80 20.18
N ALA A 7 -1.75 -46.55 19.58
CA ALA A 7 -1.83 -46.02 18.21
C ALA A 7 -1.76 -44.49 18.09
N LEU A 8 -2.05 -43.73 19.16
CA LEU A 8 -2.16 -42.27 19.10
C LEU A 8 -0.81 -41.54 19.17
N ILE A 9 0.22 -42.16 19.75
CA ILE A 9 1.52 -41.52 20.00
C ILE A 9 2.41 -41.49 18.73
N ILE A 10 2.22 -42.42 17.79
CA ILE A 10 3.05 -42.52 16.58
C ILE A 10 2.69 -41.44 15.55
N VAL A 11 1.42 -41.01 15.47
CA VAL A 11 0.98 -39.97 14.52
C VAL A 11 1.53 -38.59 14.91
N ILE A 12 1.61 -38.28 16.21
CA ILE A 12 2.13 -36.99 16.69
C ILE A 12 3.64 -36.85 16.41
N LEU A 13 4.41 -37.94 16.50
CA LEU A 13 5.86 -37.90 16.23
C LEU A 13 6.20 -37.73 14.73
N VAL A 14 5.35 -38.22 13.82
CA VAL A 14 5.55 -38.02 12.37
C VAL A 14 5.21 -36.58 11.95
N VAL A 15 4.21 -35.95 12.56
CA VAL A 15 3.89 -34.53 12.31
C VAL A 15 5.01 -33.61 12.79
N LEU A 16 5.58 -33.87 13.97
CA LEU A 16 6.68 -33.05 14.50
C LEU A 16 7.99 -33.25 13.73
N ALA A 17 8.28 -34.46 13.23
CA ALA A 17 9.44 -34.70 12.36
C ALA A 17 9.27 -34.08 10.97
N GLY A 18 8.05 -34.03 10.43
CA GLY A 18 7.73 -33.35 9.17
C GLY A 18 7.91 -31.84 9.24
N ILE A 19 7.47 -31.21 10.34
CA ILE A 19 7.69 -29.76 10.58
C ILE A 19 9.18 -29.45 10.71
N TYR A 20 9.95 -30.30 11.40
CA TYR A 20 11.39 -30.08 11.62
C TYR A 20 12.25 -30.33 10.35
N TYR A 21 11.81 -31.22 9.45
CA TYR A 21 12.52 -31.47 8.18
C TYR A 21 12.15 -30.45 7.09
N TRP A 22 10.99 -29.81 7.19
CA TRP A 22 10.60 -28.71 6.31
C TRP A 22 11.17 -27.36 6.78
N SER A 23 11.53 -27.22 8.06
CA SER A 23 12.31 -26.08 8.58
C SER A 23 13.83 -26.26 8.35
N GLY A 24 14.24 -26.86 7.23
CA GLY A 24 15.61 -26.79 6.75
C GLY A 24 15.93 -25.33 6.41
N GLY A 25 16.24 -24.57 7.45
CA GLY A 25 16.35 -23.12 7.44
C GLY A 25 17.28 -22.68 6.32
N LYS A 26 16.67 -22.24 5.21
CA LYS A 26 17.36 -21.34 4.31
C LYS A 26 17.81 -20.19 5.20
N ASN A 27 19.11 -20.00 5.28
CA ASN A 27 19.69 -18.85 5.94
C ASN A 27 19.24 -17.67 5.08
N ILE A 28 18.10 -17.06 5.44
CA ILE A 28 17.56 -15.88 4.75
C ILE A 28 18.54 -14.78 5.14
N GLN A 29 19.59 -14.60 4.33
CA GLN A 29 20.40 -13.41 4.44
C GLN A 29 19.48 -12.25 4.12
N THR A 30 19.23 -11.42 5.13
CA THR A 30 18.53 -10.16 4.96
C THR A 30 19.33 -9.33 3.97
N GLU A 31 18.73 -9.06 2.82
CA GLU A 31 19.32 -8.22 1.79
C GLU A 31 19.30 -6.78 2.29
N THR A 32 20.48 -6.17 2.41
CA THR A 32 20.63 -4.76 2.77
C THR A 32 20.78 -3.91 1.50
N PRO A 33 20.47 -2.61 1.55
CA PRO A 33 20.73 -1.69 0.43
C PRO A 33 22.16 -1.80 -0.13
N LEU A 34 23.17 -1.86 0.74
CA LEU A 34 24.57 -1.94 0.32
C LEU A 34 24.91 -3.28 -0.33
N SER A 35 24.42 -4.40 0.20
CA SER A 35 24.65 -5.72 -0.43
C SER A 35 23.98 -5.81 -1.79
N LEU A 36 22.75 -5.30 -1.92
CA LEU A 36 22.00 -5.27 -3.17
C LEU A 36 22.75 -4.51 -4.26
N LEU A 37 23.24 -3.30 -3.95
CA LEU A 37 23.98 -2.48 -4.91
C LEU A 37 25.33 -3.08 -5.31
N ASN A 38 26.03 -3.77 -4.39
CA ASN A 38 27.27 -4.47 -4.75
C ASN A 38 27.01 -5.70 -5.64
N ASP A 39 25.93 -6.42 -5.38
CA ASP A 39 25.48 -7.52 -6.23
C ASP A 39 25.10 -7.03 -7.63
N MET A 40 24.43 -5.87 -7.73
CA MET A 40 24.07 -5.24 -9.00
C MET A 40 25.31 -4.94 -9.85
N LYS A 41 26.35 -4.33 -9.27
CA LYS A 41 27.62 -4.06 -9.97
C LYS A 41 28.23 -5.34 -10.53
N THR A 42 28.24 -6.40 -9.71
CA THR A 42 28.86 -7.67 -10.07
C THR A 42 28.05 -8.40 -11.15
N SER A 43 26.71 -8.34 -11.07
CA SER A 43 25.83 -9.08 -11.98
C SER A 43 25.63 -8.40 -13.33
N THR A 44 25.68 -7.07 -13.38
CA THR A 44 25.45 -6.30 -14.60
C THR A 44 26.73 -5.98 -15.37
N GLU A 45 27.90 -6.15 -14.73
CA GLU A 45 29.21 -5.75 -15.26
C GLU A 45 29.29 -4.26 -15.67
N ILE A 46 28.40 -3.42 -15.14
CA ILE A 46 28.40 -1.97 -15.34
C ILE A 46 29.42 -1.33 -14.40
N ASP A 47 30.19 -0.36 -14.91
CA ASP A 47 31.18 0.39 -14.15
C ASP A 47 30.51 1.52 -13.34
N PHE A 48 29.85 1.14 -12.26
CA PHE A 48 29.26 2.10 -11.32
C PHE A 48 30.31 2.75 -10.41
N SER A 49 30.00 3.96 -9.96
CA SER A 49 30.68 4.67 -8.88
C SER A 49 30.77 3.84 -7.59
N ALA A 50 31.60 4.23 -6.64
CA ALA A 50 31.55 3.68 -5.29
C ALA A 50 30.18 3.96 -4.64
N ALA A 51 29.70 3.04 -3.80
CA ALA A 51 28.47 3.28 -3.05
C ALA A 51 28.70 4.41 -2.04
N GLN A 52 27.74 5.32 -1.94
CA GLN A 52 27.77 6.48 -1.05
C GLN A 52 26.41 6.67 -0.38
N ASP A 53 26.39 7.28 0.81
CA ASP A 53 25.14 7.63 1.49
C ASP A 53 24.33 8.60 0.60
N THR A 54 23.02 8.42 0.55
CA THR A 54 22.12 9.28 -0.23
C THR A 54 20.78 9.43 0.50
N GLU A 55 20.07 10.50 0.17
CA GLU A 55 18.67 10.67 0.50
C GLU A 55 17.86 10.72 -0.80
N PHE A 56 16.66 10.15 -0.78
CA PHE A 56 15.74 10.21 -1.91
C PHE A 56 14.29 10.24 -1.42
N THR A 57 13.40 10.74 -2.28
CA THR A 57 11.96 10.81 -1.98
C THR A 57 11.27 9.53 -2.43
N TRP A 58 10.41 9.00 -1.56
CA TRP A 58 9.52 7.87 -1.87
C TRP A 58 8.07 8.30 -1.72
N MET A 59 7.28 8.13 -2.77
CA MET A 59 5.84 8.40 -2.77
C MET A 59 5.12 7.21 -2.14
N VAL A 60 4.21 7.47 -1.20
CA VAL A 60 3.33 6.46 -0.62
C VAL A 60 1.93 6.65 -1.19
N GLU A 61 1.31 5.58 -1.68
CA GLU A 61 -0.04 5.65 -2.24
C GLU A 61 -1.03 6.14 -1.17
N GLY A 62 -1.78 7.20 -1.49
CA GLY A 62 -2.77 7.79 -0.58
C GLY A 62 -2.19 8.67 0.53
N ALA A 63 -0.86 8.78 0.67
CA ALA A 63 -0.22 9.54 1.74
C ALA A 63 0.83 10.56 1.22
N ASP A 64 1.42 11.31 2.15
CA ASP A 64 2.52 12.23 1.84
C ASP A 64 3.80 11.47 1.48
N SER A 65 4.68 12.12 0.72
CA SER A 65 5.99 11.58 0.35
C SER A 65 6.93 11.46 1.55
N LEU A 66 7.72 10.41 1.61
CA LEU A 66 8.75 10.15 2.63
C LEU A 66 10.14 10.49 2.09
N THR A 67 11.05 10.91 2.98
CA THR A 67 12.49 11.01 2.67
C THR A 67 13.21 9.80 3.25
N ILE A 68 13.84 9.02 2.38
CA ILE A 68 14.52 7.79 2.74
C ILE A 68 16.03 8.04 2.75
N THR A 69 16.68 7.68 3.85
CA THR A 69 18.14 7.61 3.93
C THR A 69 18.60 6.22 3.48
N GLY A 70 19.57 6.17 2.59
CA GLY A 70 20.04 4.92 1.99
C GLY A 70 21.44 5.04 1.42
N VAL A 71 21.74 4.16 0.46
CA VAL A 71 22.98 4.18 -0.31
C VAL A 71 22.66 4.29 -1.79
N GLY A 72 23.53 4.98 -2.54
CA GLY A 72 23.38 5.18 -3.97
C GLY A 72 24.64 4.85 -4.75
N ILE A 73 24.45 4.47 -6.02
CA ILE A 73 25.49 4.27 -7.02
C ILE A 73 25.07 4.95 -8.33
N GLU A 74 26.04 5.39 -9.12
CA GLU A 74 25.82 6.15 -10.35
C GLU A 74 26.69 5.59 -11.47
N ALA A 75 26.19 5.59 -12.70
CA ALA A 75 26.97 5.26 -13.89
C ALA A 75 26.58 6.17 -15.05
N ASP A 76 27.56 6.47 -15.90
CA ASP A 76 27.44 7.32 -17.08
C ASP A 76 27.94 6.57 -18.32
N GLY A 77 27.58 7.07 -19.51
CA GLY A 77 28.09 6.51 -20.76
C GLY A 77 27.48 5.15 -21.13
N LEU A 78 26.33 4.83 -20.56
CA LEU A 78 25.66 3.54 -20.75
C LEU A 78 25.04 3.43 -22.15
N THR A 79 24.95 2.21 -22.66
CA THR A 79 24.07 1.86 -23.78
C THR A 79 22.63 1.66 -23.29
N ASN A 80 21.66 1.64 -24.21
CA ASN A 80 20.28 1.30 -23.86
C ASN A 80 20.18 -0.10 -23.24
N GLU A 81 20.90 -1.08 -23.79
CA GLU A 81 20.92 -2.46 -23.28
C GLU A 81 21.45 -2.52 -21.85
N GLN A 82 22.47 -1.73 -21.49
CA GLN A 82 22.99 -1.68 -20.12
C GLN A 82 22.01 -1.04 -19.14
N GLN A 83 21.22 -0.05 -19.59
CA GLN A 83 20.19 0.55 -18.76
C GLN A 83 19.09 -0.47 -18.41
N ASP A 84 18.67 -1.28 -19.38
CA ASP A 84 17.65 -2.32 -19.20
C ASP A 84 18.08 -3.39 -18.16
N LEU A 85 19.39 -3.71 -18.10
CA LEU A 85 19.93 -4.69 -17.13
C LEU A 85 19.68 -4.33 -15.66
N ILE A 86 19.48 -3.05 -15.34
CA ILE A 86 19.25 -2.58 -13.97
C ILE A 86 17.85 -2.95 -13.51
N GLY A 87 16.84 -2.74 -14.37
CA GLY A 87 15.47 -3.17 -14.13
C GLY A 87 15.38 -4.69 -14.05
N ASP A 88 15.98 -5.39 -15.03
CA ASP A 88 16.02 -6.86 -15.07
C ASP A 88 16.66 -7.46 -13.80
N PHE A 89 17.71 -6.82 -13.27
CA PHE A 89 18.35 -7.25 -12.03
C PHE A 89 17.40 -7.14 -10.83
N LEU A 90 16.70 -6.01 -10.68
CA LEU A 90 15.77 -5.77 -9.57
C LEU A 90 14.56 -6.72 -9.67
N GLU A 91 13.95 -6.84 -10.84
CA GLU A 91 12.83 -7.76 -11.08
C GLU A 91 13.24 -9.22 -10.86
N GLY A 92 14.45 -9.60 -11.29
CA GLY A 92 15.04 -10.92 -11.03
C GLY A 92 15.29 -11.21 -9.54
N ARG A 93 15.34 -10.16 -8.71
CA ARG A 93 15.41 -10.23 -7.24
C ARG A 93 14.02 -10.10 -6.58
N GLU A 94 12.94 -10.25 -7.33
CA GLU A 94 11.55 -10.16 -6.85
C GLU A 94 11.17 -8.76 -6.35
N PHE A 95 11.83 -7.71 -6.85
CA PHE A 95 11.30 -6.36 -6.68
C PHE A 95 10.13 -6.14 -7.64
N GLU A 96 9.10 -5.47 -7.14
CA GLU A 96 7.97 -5.03 -7.94
C GLU A 96 8.13 -3.56 -8.30
N VAL A 97 7.59 -3.16 -9.44
CA VAL A 97 7.58 -1.76 -9.86
C VAL A 97 6.50 -1.03 -9.09
N ASP A 98 6.88 0.07 -8.43
CA ASP A 98 5.96 0.92 -7.69
C ASP A 98 5.41 2.03 -8.61
N ALA A 99 4.10 1.98 -8.87
CA ALA A 99 3.44 2.92 -9.79
C ALA A 99 3.37 4.35 -9.23
N ALA A 100 3.36 4.54 -7.91
CA ALA A 100 3.38 5.87 -7.29
C ALA A 100 4.74 6.55 -7.45
N ASN A 101 5.80 5.76 -7.63
CA ASN A 101 7.18 6.19 -7.81
C ASN A 101 7.63 6.08 -9.27
N MET A 102 6.75 6.36 -10.23
CA MET A 102 7.09 6.34 -11.65
C MET A 102 6.90 7.71 -12.29
N THR A 103 7.94 8.21 -12.97
CA THR A 103 7.86 9.42 -13.80
C THR A 103 8.52 9.16 -15.14
N ALA A 104 7.75 9.28 -16.23
CA ALA A 104 8.27 9.18 -17.59
C ALA A 104 8.44 10.58 -18.19
N GLY A 105 9.68 10.99 -18.41
CA GLY A 105 10.03 12.19 -19.17
C GLY A 105 10.77 11.85 -20.46
N THR A 106 10.81 12.79 -21.41
CA THR A 106 11.51 12.58 -22.69
C THR A 106 13.03 12.52 -22.55
N ILE A 107 13.59 13.20 -21.55
CA ILE A 107 15.04 13.32 -21.32
C ILE A 107 15.49 12.47 -20.13
N ALA A 108 14.63 12.37 -19.12
CA ALA A 108 14.91 11.63 -17.90
C ALA A 108 13.64 10.92 -17.42
N GLY A 109 13.82 9.79 -16.77
CA GLY A 109 12.78 9.01 -16.12
C GLY A 109 13.19 8.65 -14.70
N LEU A 110 12.20 8.21 -13.94
CA LEU A 110 12.35 7.71 -12.59
C LEU A 110 11.44 6.48 -12.46
N THR A 111 11.99 5.38 -11.99
CA THR A 111 11.24 4.15 -11.70
C THR A 111 11.56 3.69 -10.28
N GLY A 112 10.53 3.61 -9.45
CA GLY A 112 10.59 3.03 -8.11
C GLY A 112 10.39 1.52 -8.14
N TYR A 113 11.12 0.83 -7.27
CA TYR A 113 11.06 -0.61 -7.06
C TYR A 113 10.95 -0.90 -5.56
N ASN A 114 10.12 -1.86 -5.16
CA ASN A 114 9.99 -2.25 -3.76
C ASN A 114 10.00 -3.78 -3.57
N LYS A 115 10.54 -4.22 -2.42
CA LYS A 115 10.49 -5.60 -1.92
C LYS A 115 10.37 -5.57 -0.39
N GLY A 116 9.15 -5.68 0.13
CA GLY A 116 8.88 -5.45 1.55
C GLY A 116 9.25 -4.03 1.94
N THR A 117 10.11 -3.87 2.96
CA THR A 117 10.62 -2.56 3.40
C THR A 117 11.78 -2.03 2.56
N LEU A 118 12.40 -2.84 1.71
CA LEU A 118 13.53 -2.42 0.88
C LEU A 118 13.01 -1.74 -0.39
N VAL A 119 13.36 -0.47 -0.58
CA VAL A 119 12.93 0.33 -1.73
C VAL A 119 14.11 0.89 -2.48
N CYS A 120 13.99 1.00 -3.80
CA CYS A 120 14.99 1.54 -4.69
C CYS A 120 14.35 2.49 -5.70
N VAL A 121 15.02 3.59 -6.00
CA VAL A 121 14.68 4.50 -7.08
C VAL A 121 15.79 4.45 -8.13
N VAL A 122 15.39 4.19 -9.38
CA VAL A 122 16.25 4.23 -10.55
C VAL A 122 15.92 5.51 -11.33
N GLU A 123 16.76 6.52 -11.17
CA GLU A 123 16.73 7.72 -12.00
C GLU A 123 17.59 7.48 -13.23
N SER A 124 17.06 7.74 -14.41
CA SER A 124 17.77 7.50 -15.65
C SER A 124 17.56 8.66 -16.61
N GLY A 125 18.53 8.90 -17.50
CA GLY A 125 18.37 9.95 -18.49
C GLY A 125 19.41 9.91 -19.58
N VAL A 126 19.23 10.78 -20.56
CA VAL A 126 20.08 10.85 -21.74
C VAL A 126 21.24 11.81 -21.49
N THR A 127 22.46 11.35 -21.75
CA THR A 127 23.68 12.16 -21.74
C THR A 127 24.20 12.30 -23.18
N GLY A 128 24.35 13.53 -23.64
CA GLY A 128 24.78 13.85 -25.02
C GLY A 128 23.61 14.11 -25.98
N GLY A 129 23.92 14.60 -27.18
CA GLY A 129 22.91 14.90 -28.21
C GLY A 129 22.26 16.28 -28.11
N GLU A 130 22.97 17.29 -27.57
CA GLU A 130 22.49 18.68 -27.57
C GLU A 130 22.05 19.11 -28.98
N GLU A 131 20.96 19.87 -29.04
CA GLU A 131 20.19 20.22 -30.23
C GLU A 131 21.07 20.68 -31.41
N GLY A 132 21.42 19.75 -32.31
CA GLY A 132 22.11 20.11 -33.56
C GLY A 132 23.07 19.06 -34.12
N LEU A 133 22.55 17.91 -34.56
CA LEU A 133 23.16 17.06 -35.60
C LEU A 133 24.66 16.71 -35.42
N GLY A 134 25.14 16.62 -34.18
CA GLY A 134 26.45 16.05 -33.88
C GLY A 134 26.43 14.54 -34.10
N ALA A 135 27.53 13.98 -34.61
CA ALA A 135 27.70 12.54 -34.85
C ALA A 135 28.01 11.74 -33.57
N ASP A 136 27.90 12.35 -32.39
CA ASP A 136 28.23 11.71 -31.14
C ASP A 136 27.13 10.70 -30.76
N PRO A 137 27.50 9.50 -30.29
CA PRO A 137 26.54 8.50 -29.89
C PRO A 137 25.74 9.00 -28.68
N VAL A 138 24.43 8.76 -28.71
CA VAL A 138 23.57 8.95 -27.53
C VAL A 138 24.00 7.97 -26.46
N THR A 139 24.29 8.48 -25.27
CA THR A 139 24.60 7.67 -24.09
C THR A 139 23.59 7.96 -22.98
N TYR A 140 23.58 7.12 -21.95
CA TYR A 140 22.69 7.29 -20.82
C TYR A 140 23.47 7.40 -19.52
N TYR A 141 22.86 8.09 -18.57
CA TYR A 141 23.26 8.04 -17.16
C TYR A 141 22.19 7.32 -16.36
N VAL A 142 22.59 6.76 -15.23
CA VAL A 142 21.70 6.17 -14.26
C VAL A 142 22.19 6.45 -12.85
N LYS A 143 21.25 6.70 -11.94
CA LYS A 143 21.47 6.76 -10.50
C LYS A 143 20.50 5.80 -9.84
N VAL A 144 21.04 4.86 -9.09
CA VAL A 144 20.26 3.90 -8.29
C VAL A 144 20.44 4.26 -6.84
N SER A 145 19.35 4.58 -6.15
CA SER A 145 19.33 4.87 -4.72
C SER A 145 18.45 3.87 -4.01
N CYS A 146 18.97 3.12 -3.03
CA CYS A 146 18.22 2.13 -2.28
C CYS A 146 18.29 2.42 -0.78
N GLY A 147 17.19 2.17 -0.08
CA GLY A 147 17.07 2.37 1.36
C GLY A 147 16.01 1.45 1.96
N GLU A 148 15.95 1.41 3.29
CA GLU A 148 14.92 0.66 4.01
C GLU A 148 13.89 1.66 4.58
N LEU A 149 12.62 1.33 4.42
CA LEU A 149 11.53 1.98 5.15
C LEU A 149 11.59 1.54 6.62
N GLU A 150 11.39 2.47 7.55
CA GLU A 150 11.40 2.15 8.99
C GLU A 150 10.31 1.13 9.35
N GLU A 151 9.16 1.22 8.69
CA GLU A 151 8.07 0.26 8.75
C GLU A 151 7.49 0.11 7.34
N GLU A 152 6.86 -1.03 7.03
CA GLU A 152 6.11 -1.12 5.77
C GLU A 152 5.05 -0.01 5.79
N PRO A 153 4.89 0.73 4.67
CA PRO A 153 3.88 1.76 4.60
C PRO A 153 2.56 1.01 4.76
N VAL A 154 1.93 1.17 5.92
CA VAL A 154 0.62 0.61 6.16
C VAL A 154 -0.26 1.38 5.21
N ALA A 155 -0.66 0.74 4.11
CA ALA A 155 -1.64 1.31 3.19
C ALA A 155 -2.77 1.86 4.06
N GLU A 156 -3.01 3.17 3.97
CA GLU A 156 -4.07 3.76 4.76
C GLU A 156 -5.35 3.00 4.41
N ALA A 157 -6.03 2.48 5.44
CA ALA A 157 -7.28 1.78 5.24
C ALA A 157 -8.19 2.69 4.40
N THR A 158 -8.79 2.13 3.35
CA THR A 158 -9.79 2.84 2.54
C THR A 158 -10.89 3.39 3.43
N ASP A 159 -11.61 4.42 2.99
CA ASP A 159 -12.69 5.00 3.79
C ASP A 159 -13.73 3.91 4.17
N GLU A 160 -14.03 2.99 3.25
CA GLU A 160 -14.91 1.84 3.48
C GLU A 160 -14.36 0.89 4.55
N GLU A 161 -13.06 0.59 4.55
CA GLU A 161 -12.42 -0.23 5.60
C GLU A 161 -12.43 0.47 6.95
N GLN A 162 -12.18 1.78 6.99
CA GLN A 162 -12.28 2.57 8.21
C GLN A 162 -13.72 2.57 8.76
N ILE A 163 -14.71 2.73 7.89
CA ILE A 163 -16.14 2.68 8.26
C ILE A 163 -16.55 1.26 8.69
N ALA A 164 -16.06 0.22 8.01
CA ALA A 164 -16.30 -1.17 8.39
C ALA A 164 -15.73 -1.47 9.79
N ALA A 165 -14.56 -0.90 10.13
CA ALA A 165 -14.00 -1.01 11.48
C ALA A 165 -14.90 -0.35 12.55
N LEU A 166 -15.55 0.79 12.25
CA LEU A 166 -16.53 1.41 13.15
C LEU A 166 -17.75 0.51 13.38
N PHE A 167 -18.23 -0.17 12.35
CA PHE A 167 -19.30 -1.16 12.48
C PHE A 167 -18.87 -2.39 13.27
N ALA A 168 -17.66 -2.90 13.01
CA ALA A 168 -17.07 -4.02 13.74
C ALA A 168 -17.00 -3.74 15.23
N GLU A 169 -16.54 -2.55 15.61
CA GLU A 169 -16.49 -2.09 16.99
C GLU A 169 -17.89 -1.94 17.59
N LYS A 170 -18.77 -1.18 16.93
CA LYS A 170 -20.13 -0.87 17.44
C LYS A 170 -20.96 -2.12 17.69
N TYR A 171 -20.89 -3.10 16.79
CA TYR A 171 -21.68 -4.32 16.85
C TYR A 171 -20.92 -5.53 17.39
N ASN A 172 -19.64 -5.37 17.74
CA ASN A 172 -18.75 -6.44 18.19
C ASN A 172 -18.77 -7.65 17.23
N LYS A 173 -18.57 -7.36 15.94
CA LYS A 173 -18.53 -8.35 14.84
C LYS A 173 -17.15 -8.42 14.20
N PRO A 174 -16.74 -9.58 13.65
CA PRO A 174 -15.55 -9.69 12.83
C PRO A 174 -15.64 -8.76 11.60
N ILE A 175 -14.55 -8.07 11.26
CA ILE A 175 -14.55 -7.13 10.12
C ILE A 175 -14.79 -7.83 8.77
N ASP A 176 -14.39 -9.09 8.64
CA ASP A 176 -14.60 -9.94 7.46
C ASP A 176 -16.06 -10.44 7.33
N GLU A 177 -16.90 -10.20 8.33
CA GLU A 177 -18.34 -10.43 8.29
C GLU A 177 -19.15 -9.15 7.95
N ILE A 178 -18.48 -8.05 7.59
CA ILE A 178 -19.09 -6.75 7.33
C ILE A 178 -18.80 -6.31 5.91
N GLU A 179 -19.86 -6.05 5.14
CA GLU A 179 -19.77 -5.47 3.81
C GLU A 179 -20.29 -4.02 3.87
N VAL A 180 -19.38 -3.06 3.67
CA VAL A 180 -19.72 -1.64 3.57
C VAL A 180 -19.66 -1.23 2.11
N VAL A 181 -20.72 -0.59 1.63
CA VAL A 181 -20.77 0.00 0.28
C VAL A 181 -20.97 1.50 0.44
N MET A 182 -19.99 2.30 0.02
CA MET A 182 -20.13 3.75 -0.07
C MET A 182 -20.86 4.13 -1.35
N GLU A 183 -21.99 4.80 -1.22
CA GLU A 183 -22.82 5.22 -2.36
C GLU A 183 -22.54 6.68 -2.74
N LYS A 184 -22.24 7.52 -1.74
CA LYS A 184 -22.02 8.94 -1.93
C LYS A 184 -21.02 9.49 -0.94
N ARG A 185 -20.13 10.35 -1.44
CA ARG A 185 -19.17 11.11 -0.66
C ARG A 185 -19.17 12.57 -1.09
N VAL A 186 -19.30 13.48 -0.13
CA VAL A 186 -19.25 14.92 -0.37
C VAL A 186 -18.39 15.56 0.71
N LYS A 187 -17.18 16.00 0.34
CA LYS A 187 -16.19 16.55 1.29
C LYS A 187 -15.90 15.57 2.43
N VAL A 188 -16.30 15.91 3.64
CA VAL A 188 -16.11 15.19 4.89
C VAL A 188 -17.31 14.31 5.25
N PHE A 189 -18.32 14.19 4.38
CA PHE A 189 -19.50 13.36 4.61
C PHE A 189 -19.51 12.17 3.66
N ALA A 190 -19.97 11.03 4.16
CA ALA A 190 -20.23 9.83 3.37
C ALA A 190 -21.57 9.20 3.76
N SER A 191 -22.18 8.50 2.81
CA SER A 191 -23.38 7.68 3.04
C SER A 191 -23.32 6.42 2.20
N GLY A 192 -24.05 5.40 2.63
CA GLY A 192 -24.17 4.17 1.88
C GLY A 192 -24.96 3.10 2.60
N SER A 193 -24.63 1.84 2.32
CA SER A 193 -25.25 0.67 2.93
C SER A 193 -24.23 -0.23 3.62
N VAL A 194 -24.70 -0.96 4.63
CA VAL A 194 -23.93 -1.97 5.36
C VAL A 194 -24.74 -3.26 5.42
N ALA A 195 -24.07 -4.39 5.21
CA ALA A 195 -24.61 -5.73 5.39
C ALA A 195 -23.73 -6.55 6.32
N PHE A 196 -24.35 -7.46 7.09
CA PHE A 196 -23.65 -8.36 7.99
C PHE A 196 -23.84 -9.81 7.53
N ALA A 197 -22.77 -10.60 7.57
CA ALA A 197 -22.83 -12.00 7.15
C ALA A 197 -23.87 -12.79 7.96
N GLY A 198 -24.74 -13.52 7.25
CA GLY A 198 -25.80 -14.33 7.86
C GLY A 198 -27.04 -13.56 8.33
N GLU A 199 -27.07 -12.24 8.19
CA GLU A 199 -28.24 -11.42 8.51
C GLU A 199 -29.01 -11.04 7.23
N PRO A 200 -30.34 -11.21 7.18
CA PRO A 200 -31.12 -10.82 6.03
C PRO A 200 -31.30 -9.30 5.98
N GLY A 201 -30.77 -8.67 4.92
CA GLY A 201 -30.96 -7.25 4.62
C GLY A 201 -29.72 -6.39 4.86
N GLY A 202 -29.78 -5.15 4.39
CA GLY A 202 -28.78 -4.11 4.66
C GLY A 202 -29.42 -2.91 5.37
N SER A 203 -28.61 -2.14 6.09
CA SER A 203 -29.02 -0.86 6.68
C SER A 203 -28.33 0.29 5.95
N THR A 204 -28.95 1.46 5.93
CA THR A 204 -28.28 2.68 5.45
C THR A 204 -27.45 3.28 6.56
N TRP A 205 -26.44 4.06 6.20
CA TRP A 205 -25.61 4.77 7.16
C TRP A 205 -25.19 6.16 6.65
N LEU A 206 -24.88 7.04 7.62
CA LEU A 206 -24.27 8.35 7.41
C LEU A 206 -23.02 8.43 8.28
N ALA A 207 -21.94 8.96 7.71
CA ALA A 207 -20.67 9.14 8.39
C ALA A 207 -20.10 10.55 8.15
N PHE A 208 -19.34 11.02 9.13
CA PHE A 208 -18.61 12.30 9.09
C PHE A 208 -17.13 12.07 9.39
N ASN A 209 -16.23 12.63 8.59
CA ASN A 209 -14.78 12.58 8.74
C ASN A 209 -14.26 13.90 9.32
N GLY A 210 -13.91 13.90 10.60
CA GLY A 210 -13.32 15.06 11.28
C GLY A 210 -11.85 14.85 11.63
N ASP A 211 -11.31 15.69 12.53
CA ASP A 211 -9.90 15.65 12.96
C ASP A 211 -9.45 14.32 13.62
N GLY A 212 -10.37 13.40 13.89
CA GLY A 212 -10.12 12.08 14.47
C GLY A 212 -10.57 10.92 13.57
N GLY A 213 -10.72 11.16 12.27
CA GLY A 213 -11.21 10.18 11.32
C GLY A 213 -12.73 10.08 11.24
N TRP A 214 -13.19 9.01 10.61
CA TRP A 214 -14.61 8.73 10.41
C TRP A 214 -15.36 8.47 11.73
N LYS A 215 -16.61 8.95 11.79
CA LYS A 215 -17.57 8.68 12.84
C LYS A 215 -18.91 8.32 12.21
N LEU A 216 -19.55 7.26 12.69
CA LEU A 216 -20.92 6.93 12.33
C LEU A 216 -21.87 7.91 13.02
N ILE A 217 -22.63 8.65 12.21
CA ILE A 217 -23.65 9.60 12.68
C ILE A 217 -25.01 8.93 12.74
N PHE A 218 -25.33 8.11 11.74
CA PHE A 218 -26.56 7.35 11.66
C PHE A 218 -26.28 5.97 11.05
N ASP A 219 -26.99 4.96 11.52
CA ASP A 219 -27.05 3.64 10.91
C ASP A 219 -28.37 2.95 11.28
N GLY A 220 -29.12 2.50 10.28
CA GLY A 220 -30.41 1.84 10.48
C GLY A 220 -31.23 1.72 9.21
N SER A 221 -32.44 1.16 9.34
CA SER A 221 -33.41 0.99 8.24
C SER A 221 -34.58 1.97 8.30
N GLY A 222 -34.57 2.90 9.27
CA GLY A 222 -35.60 3.91 9.47
C GLY A 222 -35.20 5.30 8.98
N ASP A 223 -36.03 6.28 9.31
CA ASP A 223 -35.76 7.69 9.02
C ASP A 223 -34.61 8.21 9.90
N VAL A 224 -33.80 9.11 9.33
CA VAL A 224 -32.72 9.80 10.07
C VAL A 224 -33.35 10.75 11.08
N LEU A 225 -32.95 10.68 12.35
CA LEU A 225 -33.45 11.61 13.36
C LEU A 225 -32.75 12.95 13.22
N CYS A 226 -33.50 14.06 13.31
CA CYS A 226 -32.91 15.39 13.21
C CYS A 226 -31.86 15.65 14.31
N ALA A 227 -32.00 15.01 15.47
CA ALA A 227 -31.05 15.10 16.57
C ALA A 227 -29.70 14.41 16.28
N ASP A 228 -29.68 13.37 15.44
CA ASP A 228 -28.44 12.65 15.12
C ASP A 228 -27.53 13.51 14.23
N ILE A 229 -28.14 14.28 13.33
CA ILE A 229 -27.45 15.17 12.40
C ILE A 229 -27.34 16.60 12.89
N GLU A 230 -27.90 16.94 14.05
CA GLU A 230 -27.84 18.29 14.61
C GLU A 230 -26.37 18.67 14.90
N GLY A 231 -25.94 19.83 14.39
CA GLY A 231 -24.55 20.28 14.50
C GLY A 231 -23.63 19.75 13.40
N TYR A 232 -24.14 18.90 12.49
CA TYR A 232 -23.45 18.50 11.28
C TYR A 232 -24.15 19.14 10.07
N ASP A 233 -23.40 19.91 9.26
CA ASP A 233 -23.93 20.54 8.04
C ASP A 233 -24.02 19.54 6.87
N PHE A 234 -24.77 18.44 7.05
CA PHE A 234 -24.95 17.44 6.00
C PHE A 234 -25.56 18.07 4.74
N PRO A 235 -25.02 17.78 3.55
CA PRO A 235 -25.62 18.23 2.31
C PRO A 235 -27.08 17.76 2.17
N VAL A 236 -27.98 18.66 1.76
CA VAL A 236 -29.42 18.36 1.56
C VAL A 236 -29.65 17.25 0.54
N ASP A 237 -28.71 17.04 -0.38
CA ASP A 237 -28.77 15.96 -1.36
C ASP A 237 -28.30 14.60 -0.80
N MET A 238 -27.75 14.55 0.41
CA MET A 238 -27.48 13.33 1.18
C MET A 238 -28.59 13.06 2.20
N VAL A 239 -29.07 14.12 2.87
CA VAL A 239 -30.16 14.05 3.84
C VAL A 239 -31.18 15.13 3.49
N PRO A 240 -32.19 14.83 2.64
CA PRO A 240 -33.18 15.84 2.24
C PRO A 240 -34.20 16.11 3.36
N GLU A 241 -34.41 15.15 4.25
CA GLU A 241 -35.38 15.21 5.34
C GLU A 241 -34.91 14.39 6.54
N CYS A 242 -35.40 14.77 7.71
CA CYS A 242 -35.18 14.06 8.98
C CYS A 242 -36.47 14.06 9.81
N THR A 243 -36.53 13.19 10.81
CA THR A 243 -37.68 13.08 11.72
C THR A 243 -37.36 13.72 13.06
N ASP A 244 -38.22 14.62 13.55
CA ASP A 244 -38.07 15.26 14.86
C ASP A 244 -38.50 14.36 16.03
N ALA A 245 -38.37 14.85 17.26
CA ALA A 245 -38.70 14.08 18.47
C ALA A 245 -40.20 13.72 18.58
N GLU A 246 -41.06 14.46 17.88
CA GLU A 246 -42.50 14.25 17.81
C GLU A 246 -42.90 13.29 16.68
N GLY A 247 -41.94 12.83 15.86
CA GLY A 247 -42.20 11.97 14.71
C GLY A 247 -42.67 12.74 13.46
N THR A 248 -42.45 14.05 13.43
CA THR A 248 -42.79 14.90 12.28
C THR A 248 -41.60 14.97 11.33
N LEU A 249 -41.88 14.83 10.04
CA LEU A 249 -40.89 14.97 8.98
C LEU A 249 -40.53 16.45 8.78
N VAL A 250 -39.25 16.76 8.82
CA VAL A 250 -38.66 18.09 8.63
C VAL A 250 -37.82 18.07 7.36
N THR A 251 -38.13 18.95 6.41
CA THR A 251 -37.34 19.13 5.19
C THR A 251 -36.16 20.05 5.46
N LEU A 252 -34.95 19.63 5.08
CA LEU A 252 -33.74 20.44 5.19
C LEU A 252 -33.61 21.35 3.96
N THR A 253 -33.14 22.58 4.17
CA THR A 253 -33.02 23.61 3.13
C THR A 253 -31.66 24.28 3.14
#